data_AF-A0A442G3U9-F1
#
_entry.id   AF-A0A442G3U9-F1
#
_cell.length_a   1.000
_cell.length_b   1.000
_cell.length_c   1.000
_cell.angle_alpha   90.00
_cell.angle_beta   90.00
_cell.angle_gamma   90.00
#
_symmetry.space_group_name_H-M   'P 1'
#
loop_
_entity.id
_entity.type
_entity.pdbx_description
1 polymer ?
#
loop_
_entity_poly.entity_id
_entity_poly.type
_entity_poly.pdbx_seq_one_letter_code
_entity_poly.pdbx_strand_id
1 'polypeptide(L)'
;MTKNVFAGMWEIAAENGMNKSIARFPDVCMSPPSPPAGPIPIPYPDTSFSNNLQSASTTVKIGGKGAALAQKSYYKEPVLGDEAATRTFGANVVTHQITGKTFFQAWCMDVKFESKNVCRHFDITTSNHASAATTTAPLVSLEMQNLADSQYAIDNGVCPCCGDALHEWQRDPDSTETPKKPYKAVTSTEFWQSRVDRLPAGANKTNMEAKFKDFVMAKSAARANSRAGGAGCNNVHPSETSGCAIHFEIPQGKRHPDPDNPGDVLTTSGLCAKDFGHAKKMRIDAVWSARTGTPAVAGTSRNHITPKQAGGCNDPNNVVPENMMGGPECQEIEDLQSDLEVGTNSLV
;
A
#
# COMPACT_ATOMS: atom_id res chain seq x y z
N MET A 1 13.02 11.83 -39.72
CA MET A 1 14.25 12.52 -39.25
C MET A 1 14.11 12.73 -37.75
N THR A 2 15.06 12.22 -36.96
CA THR A 2 15.11 12.42 -35.50
C THR A 2 15.13 13.91 -35.18
N LYS A 3 14.52 14.30 -34.06
CA LYS A 3 14.42 15.67 -33.58
C LYS A 3 15.37 15.94 -32.41
N ASN A 4 16.08 14.90 -31.94
CA ASN A 4 17.12 14.97 -30.92
C ASN A 4 16.65 15.63 -29.61
N VAL A 5 15.38 15.42 -29.25
CA VAL A 5 14.82 15.85 -27.97
C VAL A 5 14.58 14.61 -27.12
N PHE A 6 15.26 14.53 -25.98
CA PHE A 6 15.31 13.32 -25.16
C PHE A 6 14.71 13.57 -23.78
N ALA A 7 14.12 12.52 -23.20
CA ALA A 7 13.71 12.47 -21.80
C ALA A 7 14.35 11.23 -21.16
N GLY A 8 15.26 11.43 -20.21
CA GLY A 8 16.21 10.40 -19.80
C GLY A 8 17.15 10.05 -20.96
N MET A 9 17.29 8.77 -21.28
CA MET A 9 18.18 8.29 -22.36
C MET A 9 17.50 8.13 -23.73
N TRP A 10 16.18 8.35 -23.84
CA TRP A 10 15.40 8.02 -25.04
C TRP A 10 14.71 9.25 -25.65
N GLU A 11 14.59 9.25 -26.98
CA GLU A 11 13.97 10.35 -27.73
C GLU A 11 12.47 10.43 -27.41
N ILE A 12 11.94 11.63 -27.23
CA ILE A 12 10.51 11.84 -26.97
C ILE A 12 9.69 11.51 -28.23
N ALA A 13 8.61 10.76 -28.05
CA ALA A 13 7.69 10.42 -29.11
C ALA A 13 6.84 11.65 -29.53
N ALA A 14 6.70 11.87 -30.83
CA ALA A 14 5.85 12.90 -31.43
C ALA A 14 5.30 12.41 -32.78
N GLU A 15 4.24 13.05 -33.28
CA GLU A 15 3.55 12.65 -34.53
C GLU A 15 4.47 12.64 -35.77
N ASN A 16 5.43 13.55 -35.82
CA ASN A 16 6.43 13.67 -36.88
C ASN A 16 7.69 12.81 -36.65
N GLY A 17 7.69 11.99 -35.60
CA GLY A 17 8.76 11.05 -35.30
C GLY A 17 8.72 9.80 -36.20
N MET A 18 9.72 8.94 -36.06
CA MET A 18 9.73 7.60 -36.67
C MET A 18 9.44 6.51 -35.64
N ASN A 19 8.74 6.85 -34.55
CA ASN A 19 8.46 5.90 -33.49
C ASN A 19 7.46 4.85 -34.00
N LYS A 20 7.75 3.58 -33.76
CA LYS A 20 6.91 2.47 -34.21
C LYS A 20 6.76 1.50 -33.06
N SER A 21 5.52 1.12 -32.80
CA SER A 21 5.23 -0.08 -32.02
C SER A 21 5.37 -1.24 -32.99
N ILE A 22 6.49 -1.97 -32.96
CA ILE A 22 6.78 -3.04 -33.94
C ILE A 22 6.59 -4.39 -33.27
N ALA A 23 5.85 -5.28 -33.92
CA ALA A 23 5.67 -6.69 -33.52
C ALA A 23 5.35 -6.87 -32.03
N ARG A 24 4.38 -6.10 -31.51
CA ARG A 24 3.86 -6.29 -30.15
C ARG A 24 3.15 -7.62 -30.10
N PHE A 25 3.67 -8.51 -29.27
CA PHE A 25 3.27 -9.89 -29.19
C PHE A 25 3.23 -10.31 -27.72
N PRO A 26 2.29 -11.17 -27.29
CA PRO A 26 1.21 -11.75 -28.08
C PRO A 26 -0.07 -10.90 -28.06
N ASP A 27 -0.69 -10.64 -29.23
CA ASP A 27 -2.12 -10.30 -29.29
C ASP A 27 -2.93 -11.54 -29.64
N VAL A 28 -3.66 -12.10 -28.67
CA VAL A 28 -4.29 -13.41 -28.82
C VAL A 28 -5.68 -13.26 -29.43
N CYS A 29 -5.81 -13.71 -30.67
CA CYS A 29 -7.06 -13.62 -31.43
C CYS A 29 -7.60 -15.00 -31.82
N MET A 30 -8.92 -15.15 -31.70
CA MET A 30 -9.63 -16.34 -32.11
C MET A 30 -9.66 -16.44 -33.63
N SER A 31 -9.08 -17.53 -34.12
CA SER A 31 -8.82 -17.76 -35.54
C SER A 31 -9.50 -19.06 -36.01
N PRO A 32 -9.77 -19.21 -37.33
CA PRO A 32 -10.33 -20.44 -37.89
C PRO A 32 -9.57 -21.72 -37.48
N PRO A 33 -10.19 -22.92 -37.50
CA PRO A 33 -11.44 -23.28 -38.19
C PRO A 33 -12.72 -23.07 -37.37
N SER A 34 -13.86 -22.99 -38.05
CA SER A 34 -15.19 -22.98 -37.42
C SER A 34 -15.55 -24.33 -36.76
N PRO A 35 -16.55 -24.40 -35.86
CA PRO A 35 -17.02 -25.65 -35.25
C PRO A 35 -17.24 -26.81 -36.26
N PRO A 36 -17.02 -28.08 -35.88
CA PRO A 36 -16.93 -28.62 -34.50
C PRO A 36 -15.54 -28.56 -33.85
N ALA A 37 -14.48 -28.15 -34.56
CA ALA A 37 -13.14 -27.99 -33.99
C ALA A 37 -13.01 -26.75 -33.08
N GLY A 38 -13.81 -25.71 -33.34
CA GLY A 38 -13.86 -24.46 -32.58
C GLY A 38 -12.72 -23.50 -32.93
N PRO A 39 -12.93 -22.16 -32.77
CA PRO A 39 -11.87 -21.19 -32.98
C PRO A 39 -10.67 -21.44 -32.05
N ILE A 40 -9.46 -21.28 -32.58
CA ILE A 40 -8.22 -21.50 -31.84
C ILE A 40 -7.63 -20.14 -31.44
N PRO A 41 -7.21 -19.94 -30.18
CA PRO A 41 -6.48 -18.74 -29.78
C PRO A 41 -5.08 -18.76 -30.39
N ILE A 42 -4.80 -17.84 -31.31
CA ILE A 42 -3.50 -17.68 -31.96
C ILE A 42 -2.91 -16.33 -31.55
N PRO A 43 -1.65 -16.29 -31.05
CA PRO A 43 -0.98 -15.03 -30.77
C PRO A 43 -0.42 -14.41 -32.06
N TYR A 44 -0.73 -13.14 -32.29
CA TYR A 44 -0.30 -12.37 -33.45
C TYR A 44 0.65 -11.23 -33.03
N PRO A 45 1.56 -10.82 -33.94
CA PRO A 45 2.44 -9.67 -33.73
C PRO A 45 1.84 -8.38 -34.34
N ASP A 46 1.44 -7.44 -33.48
CA ASP A 46 0.85 -6.16 -33.88
C ASP A 46 1.88 -5.07 -34.18
N THR A 47 1.60 -4.24 -35.18
CA THR A 47 2.44 -3.09 -35.56
C THR A 47 1.63 -1.80 -35.70
N SER A 48 2.15 -0.70 -35.17
CA SER A 48 1.53 0.65 -35.22
C SER A 48 2.56 1.74 -35.45
N PHE A 49 2.13 2.84 -36.09
CA PHE A 49 3.02 3.90 -36.57
C PHE A 49 2.74 5.27 -35.92
N SER A 50 3.81 6.03 -35.63
CA SER A 50 3.68 7.34 -34.97
C SER A 50 3.11 8.46 -35.81
N ASN A 51 3.10 8.33 -37.14
CA ASN A 51 2.48 9.30 -38.04
C ASN A 51 0.96 9.44 -37.83
N ASN A 52 0.35 8.50 -37.09
CA ASN A 52 -1.07 8.51 -36.76
C ASN A 52 -1.33 8.90 -35.29
N LEU A 53 -0.38 9.56 -34.61
CA LEU A 53 -0.54 10.01 -33.22
C LEU A 53 -1.70 11.00 -33.07
N GLN A 54 -2.58 10.75 -32.11
CA GLN A 54 -3.71 11.60 -31.75
C GLN A 54 -3.61 12.07 -30.30
N SER A 55 -4.32 13.14 -29.97
CA SER A 55 -4.37 13.71 -28.61
C SER A 55 -2.98 14.04 -28.03
N ALA A 56 -2.09 14.54 -28.88
CA ALA A 56 -0.76 15.04 -28.51
C ALA A 56 -0.85 16.33 -27.68
N SER A 57 0.29 16.77 -27.13
CA SER A 57 0.43 18.08 -26.48
C SER A 57 0.06 19.22 -27.45
N THR A 58 -0.73 20.18 -26.96
CA THR A 58 -1.11 21.38 -27.70
C THR A 58 -0.11 22.51 -27.50
N THR A 59 0.58 22.51 -26.35
CA THR A 59 1.52 23.57 -25.95
C THR A 59 2.98 23.24 -26.28
N VAL A 60 3.41 21.99 -26.12
CA VAL A 60 4.80 21.56 -26.34
C VAL A 60 4.93 20.85 -27.67
N LYS A 61 5.67 21.48 -28.58
CA LYS A 61 5.88 20.99 -29.96
C LYS A 61 7.32 20.53 -30.16
N ILE A 62 7.48 19.31 -30.64
CA ILE A 62 8.76 18.72 -31.05
C ILE A 62 8.75 18.63 -32.57
N GLY A 63 9.68 19.31 -33.23
CA GLY A 63 9.73 19.41 -34.71
C GLY A 63 8.43 19.97 -35.34
N GLY A 64 7.70 20.81 -34.61
CA GLY A 64 6.46 21.44 -35.08
C GLY A 64 5.17 20.66 -34.81
N LYS A 65 5.25 19.44 -34.25
CA LYS A 65 4.09 18.62 -33.87
C LYS A 65 4.06 18.37 -32.36
N GLY A 66 2.87 18.12 -31.81
CA GLY A 66 2.70 17.89 -30.37
C GLY A 66 3.49 16.66 -29.89
N ALA A 67 4.08 16.77 -28.70
CA ALA A 67 4.70 15.65 -28.00
C ALA A 67 3.64 14.64 -27.50
N ALA A 68 3.98 13.36 -27.44
CA ALA A 68 3.13 12.31 -26.89
C ALA A 68 3.09 12.38 -25.36
N LEU A 69 1.87 12.35 -24.81
CA LEU A 69 1.59 12.49 -23.39
C LEU A 69 1.05 11.17 -22.84
N ALA A 70 1.57 10.77 -21.68
CA ALA A 70 1.17 9.58 -20.95
C ALA A 70 -0.34 9.54 -20.72
N GLN A 71 -0.96 8.39 -20.97
CA GLN A 71 -2.39 8.16 -20.74
C GLN A 71 -3.30 9.20 -21.44
N LYS A 72 -2.84 9.78 -22.55
CA LYS A 72 -3.61 10.77 -23.33
C LYS A 72 -3.41 10.53 -24.82
N SER A 73 -2.16 10.45 -25.25
CA SER A 73 -1.83 10.29 -26.66
C SER A 73 -1.85 8.82 -27.08
N TYR A 74 -2.31 8.55 -28.30
CA TYR A 74 -2.44 7.19 -28.83
C TYR A 74 -2.19 7.17 -30.34
N TYR A 75 -1.73 6.04 -30.88
CA TYR A 75 -1.69 5.84 -32.32
C TYR A 75 -3.07 5.38 -32.79
N LYS A 76 -3.61 6.08 -33.78
CA LYS A 76 -4.89 5.75 -34.41
C LYS A 76 -4.69 4.62 -35.43
N GLU A 77 -5.75 3.84 -35.60
CA GLU A 77 -5.89 2.76 -36.57
C GLU A 77 -5.44 3.12 -38.00
N PRO A 78 -5.00 2.13 -38.79
CA PRO A 78 -5.00 0.69 -38.49
C PRO A 78 -3.73 0.20 -37.75
N VAL A 79 -3.94 -0.67 -36.76
CA VAL A 79 -2.91 -1.60 -36.26
C VAL A 79 -2.90 -2.81 -37.19
N LEU A 80 -1.71 -3.26 -37.59
CA LEU A 80 -1.49 -4.36 -38.56
C LEU A 80 -0.95 -5.60 -37.84
N GLY A 81 -1.31 -6.80 -38.26
CA GLY A 81 -0.81 -8.06 -37.69
C GLY A 81 -1.90 -9.12 -37.48
N ASP A 82 -3.12 -8.67 -37.24
CA ASP A 82 -4.28 -9.48 -36.84
C ASP A 82 -5.23 -9.81 -38.01
N GLU A 83 -4.84 -9.51 -39.25
CA GLU A 83 -5.73 -9.62 -40.41
C GLU A 83 -6.22 -11.06 -40.68
N ALA A 84 -5.52 -12.07 -40.16
CA ALA A 84 -5.92 -13.48 -40.25
C ALA A 84 -6.99 -13.89 -39.22
N ALA A 85 -7.19 -13.09 -38.16
CA ALA A 85 -8.29 -13.29 -37.21
C ALA A 85 -9.63 -12.91 -37.85
N THR A 86 -10.74 -13.44 -37.31
CA THR A 86 -12.08 -13.14 -37.84
C THR A 86 -13.00 -12.64 -36.73
N ARG A 87 -13.71 -11.53 -36.98
CA ARG A 87 -14.67 -10.97 -36.01
C ARG A 87 -15.79 -11.97 -35.67
N THR A 88 -16.20 -12.77 -36.64
CA THR A 88 -17.18 -13.85 -36.49
C THR A 88 -16.75 -14.93 -35.48
N PHE A 89 -15.44 -15.05 -35.21
CA PHE A 89 -14.90 -15.98 -34.21
C PHE A 89 -14.58 -15.31 -32.87
N GLY A 90 -14.98 -14.05 -32.67
CA GLY A 90 -14.78 -13.32 -31.42
C GLY A 90 -13.56 -12.41 -31.40
N ALA A 91 -12.70 -12.44 -32.44
CA ALA A 91 -11.47 -11.63 -32.55
C ALA A 91 -10.55 -11.79 -31.31
N ASN A 92 -9.92 -10.71 -30.84
CA ASN A 92 -9.10 -10.73 -29.63
C ASN A 92 -9.88 -11.27 -28.42
N VAL A 93 -9.24 -12.14 -27.63
CA VAL A 93 -9.87 -12.83 -26.50
C VAL A 93 -10.29 -11.89 -25.36
N VAL A 94 -9.71 -10.69 -25.27
CA VAL A 94 -10.04 -9.69 -24.25
C VAL A 94 -10.83 -8.53 -24.85
N THR A 95 -10.32 -7.93 -25.93
CA THR A 95 -10.87 -6.67 -26.46
C THR A 95 -11.96 -6.91 -27.51
N HIS A 96 -12.10 -8.12 -28.02
CA HIS A 96 -12.96 -8.46 -29.15
C HIS A 96 -12.72 -7.58 -30.40
N GLN A 97 -11.49 -7.08 -30.57
CA GLN A 97 -11.07 -6.31 -31.74
C GLN A 97 -10.05 -7.07 -32.57
N ILE A 98 -9.98 -6.73 -33.85
CA ILE A 98 -8.91 -7.13 -34.80
C ILE A 98 -7.92 -5.98 -34.99
N THR A 99 -8.39 -4.75 -34.79
CA THR A 99 -7.59 -3.55 -34.94
C THR A 99 -8.16 -2.51 -33.98
N GLY A 100 -7.33 -1.64 -33.43
CA GLY A 100 -7.78 -0.65 -32.45
C GLY A 100 -6.75 0.43 -32.17
N LYS A 101 -6.96 1.20 -31.10
CA LYS A 101 -5.98 2.23 -30.69
C LYS A 101 -4.77 1.57 -30.02
N THR A 102 -3.60 2.18 -30.22
CA THR A 102 -2.37 1.79 -29.48
C THR A 102 -2.01 2.87 -28.47
N PHE A 103 -1.96 2.49 -27.20
CA PHE A 103 -1.62 3.37 -26.08
C PHE A 103 -0.24 3.08 -25.53
N PHE A 104 0.41 4.12 -25.00
CA PHE A 104 1.65 4.00 -24.23
C PHE A 104 1.35 3.54 -22.81
N GLN A 105 2.07 2.52 -22.36
CA GLN A 105 2.02 1.97 -21.00
C GLN A 105 3.29 2.26 -20.18
N ALA A 106 4.31 2.83 -20.81
CA ALA A 106 5.47 3.39 -20.14
C ALA A 106 5.73 4.83 -20.62
N TRP A 107 6.45 5.58 -19.81
CA TRP A 107 6.80 6.97 -20.05
C TRP A 107 8.02 7.36 -19.19
N CYS A 108 8.58 8.55 -19.44
CA CYS A 108 9.59 9.12 -18.55
C CYS A 108 8.99 9.46 -17.19
N MET A 109 9.61 9.04 -16.09
CA MET A 109 9.13 9.38 -14.74
C MET A 109 9.51 10.80 -14.31
N ASP A 110 10.57 11.36 -14.89
CA ASP A 110 11.17 12.63 -14.45
C ASP A 110 10.69 13.85 -15.25
N VAL A 111 10.27 13.65 -16.51
CA VAL A 111 9.90 14.74 -17.43
C VAL A 111 8.39 14.75 -17.70
N LYS A 112 7.77 15.93 -17.53
CA LYS A 112 6.35 16.15 -17.76
C LYS A 112 6.09 17.34 -18.68
N PHE A 113 5.13 17.20 -19.59
CA PHE A 113 4.54 18.29 -20.38
C PHE A 113 3.03 18.33 -20.11
N GLU A 114 2.45 19.52 -19.92
CA GLU A 114 1.02 19.68 -19.58
C GLU A 114 0.60 18.84 -18.36
N SER A 115 1.47 18.79 -17.33
CA SER A 115 1.28 17.99 -16.12
C SER A 115 1.19 16.48 -16.35
N LYS A 116 1.52 15.99 -17.55
CA LYS A 116 1.56 14.58 -17.91
C LYS A 116 2.97 14.14 -18.27
N ASN A 117 3.33 12.94 -17.85
CA ASN A 117 4.61 12.35 -18.21
C ASN A 117 4.75 12.19 -19.72
N VAL A 118 5.98 12.27 -20.21
CA VAL A 118 6.26 12.27 -21.64
C VAL A 118 6.58 10.85 -22.13
N CYS A 119 5.95 10.42 -23.22
CA CYS A 119 6.23 9.14 -23.84
C CYS A 119 7.47 9.22 -24.74
N ARG A 120 8.26 8.15 -24.78
CA ARG A 120 9.54 8.07 -25.47
C ARG A 120 9.58 6.95 -26.50
N HIS A 121 10.63 6.95 -27.30
CA HIS A 121 11.01 5.83 -28.15
C HIS A 121 11.36 4.61 -27.27
N PHE A 122 10.85 3.44 -27.65
CA PHE A 122 10.88 2.16 -26.89
C PHE A 122 10.02 2.06 -25.63
N ASP A 123 9.29 3.10 -25.23
CA ASP A 123 8.30 2.91 -24.17
C ASP A 123 7.27 1.85 -24.60
N ILE A 124 6.90 1.00 -23.64
CA ILE A 124 5.97 -0.11 -23.86
C ILE A 124 4.63 0.44 -24.34
N THR A 125 4.03 -0.23 -25.31
CA THR A 125 2.70 0.10 -25.84
C THR A 125 1.85 -1.16 -25.89
N THR A 126 0.54 -0.97 -25.83
CA THR A 126 -0.47 -2.03 -25.99
C THR A 126 -1.41 -1.66 -27.13
N SER A 127 -1.80 -2.63 -27.94
CA SER A 127 -2.53 -2.44 -29.19
C SER A 127 -3.97 -2.95 -29.10
N ASN A 128 -4.77 -2.72 -30.15
CA ASN A 128 -6.13 -3.24 -30.31
C ASN A 128 -7.16 -2.90 -29.20
N HIS A 129 -7.08 -1.67 -28.65
CA HIS A 129 -8.01 -1.18 -27.63
C HIS A 129 -9.41 -0.85 -28.20
N ALA A 130 -10.47 -1.46 -27.64
CA ALA A 130 -11.89 -1.14 -27.90
C ALA A 130 -12.48 -0.10 -26.91
N SER A 131 -11.84 0.03 -25.75
CA SER A 131 -12.02 0.97 -24.63
C SER A 131 -10.74 0.86 -23.79
N ALA A 132 -10.53 1.72 -22.78
CA ALA A 132 -9.45 1.45 -21.82
C ALA A 132 -9.80 0.13 -21.13
N ALA A 133 -9.25 -0.98 -21.62
CA ALA A 133 -9.41 -2.25 -20.95
C ALA A 133 -8.82 -2.07 -19.55
N THR A 134 -9.59 -2.34 -18.49
CA THR A 134 -8.97 -2.58 -17.19
C THR A 134 -8.08 -3.81 -17.37
N THR A 135 -6.80 -3.51 -17.51
CA THR A 135 -5.65 -4.39 -17.76
C THR A 135 -4.59 -4.13 -16.69
N THR A 136 -4.96 -3.45 -15.60
CA THR A 136 -4.09 -3.22 -14.46
C THR A 136 -3.71 -4.57 -13.89
N ALA A 137 -2.49 -5.05 -14.20
CA ALA A 137 -1.84 -6.04 -13.34
C ALA A 137 -1.90 -5.48 -11.92
N PRO A 138 -2.21 -6.29 -10.90
CA PRO A 138 -2.24 -5.80 -9.52
C PRO A 138 -0.88 -5.16 -9.22
N LEU A 139 -0.86 -3.83 -9.20
CA LEU A 139 0.19 -3.11 -8.53
C LEU A 139 -0.08 -3.33 -7.05
N VAL A 140 0.96 -3.70 -6.31
CA VAL A 140 0.90 -3.61 -4.85
C VAL A 140 0.39 -2.21 -4.53
N SER A 141 -0.72 -2.12 -3.79
CA SER A 141 -1.23 -0.83 -3.35
C SER A 141 -0.11 -0.07 -2.64
N LEU A 142 -0.12 1.27 -2.64
CA LEU A 142 0.83 2.04 -1.82
C LEU A 142 0.82 1.56 -0.36
N GLU A 143 -0.33 1.03 0.10
CA GLU A 143 -0.47 0.37 1.39
C GLU A 143 0.34 -0.92 1.49
N MET A 144 0.33 -1.79 0.46
CA MET A 144 1.19 -2.98 0.41
C MET A 144 2.68 -2.64 0.26
N GLN A 145 3.04 -1.54 -0.43
CA GLN A 145 4.42 -1.05 -0.49
C GLN A 145 4.91 -0.58 0.88
N ASN A 146 4.11 0.23 1.57
CA ASN A 146 4.43 0.71 2.91
C ASN A 146 4.56 -0.45 3.93
N LEU A 147 3.69 -1.47 3.83
CA LEU A 147 3.76 -2.64 4.69
C LEU A 147 5.00 -3.50 4.37
N ALA A 148 5.35 -3.64 3.09
CA ALA A 148 6.57 -4.31 2.67
C ALA A 148 7.83 -3.54 3.12
N ASP A 149 7.85 -2.22 3.04
CA ASP A 149 8.93 -1.37 3.55
C ASP A 149 9.06 -1.51 5.07
N SER A 150 7.92 -1.58 5.77
CA SER A 150 7.89 -1.82 7.21
C SER A 150 8.44 -3.22 7.56
N GLN A 151 8.05 -4.25 6.80
CA GLN A 151 8.60 -5.60 6.96
C GLN A 151 10.10 -5.61 6.68
N TYR A 152 10.56 -4.91 5.64
CA TYR A 152 11.98 -4.79 5.32
C TYR A 152 12.76 -4.14 6.48
N ALA A 153 12.24 -3.07 7.08
CA ALA A 153 12.87 -2.46 8.26
C ALA A 153 12.95 -3.45 9.43
N ILE A 154 11.86 -4.18 9.68
CA ILE A 154 11.76 -5.20 10.74
C ILE A 154 12.77 -6.33 10.53
N ASP A 155 12.89 -6.83 9.31
CA ASP A 155 13.82 -7.90 8.93
C ASP A 155 15.29 -7.46 9.11
N ASN A 156 15.57 -6.18 8.89
CA ASN A 156 16.87 -5.56 9.18
C ASN A 156 17.05 -5.18 10.66
N GLY A 157 16.12 -5.57 11.54
CA GLY A 157 16.20 -5.32 12.96
C GLY A 157 15.99 -3.86 13.34
N VAL A 158 15.22 -3.10 12.56
CA VAL A 158 14.84 -1.71 12.82
C VAL A 158 13.34 -1.63 13.13
N CYS A 159 12.98 -0.88 14.16
CA CYS A 159 11.59 -0.60 14.51
C CYS A 159 11.00 0.40 13.50
N PRO A 160 9.93 0.05 12.76
CA PRO A 160 9.37 0.94 11.74
C PRO A 160 8.75 2.21 12.37
N CYS A 161 8.42 2.19 13.65
CA CYS A 161 7.82 3.31 14.38
C CYS A 161 8.84 4.40 14.77
N CYS A 162 9.89 4.03 15.51
CA CYS A 162 10.84 4.99 16.08
C CYS A 162 12.18 5.05 15.32
N GLY A 163 12.47 4.07 14.46
CA GLY A 163 13.74 3.97 13.75
C GLY A 163 14.90 3.42 14.59
N ASP A 164 14.68 3.11 15.87
CA ASP A 164 15.68 2.46 16.72
C ASP A 164 15.79 0.96 16.39
N ALA A 165 16.73 0.28 17.07
CA ALA A 165 16.81 -1.18 17.02
C ALA A 165 15.47 -1.82 17.41
N LEU A 166 15.05 -2.82 16.63
CA LEU A 166 13.82 -3.58 16.84
C LEU A 166 13.83 -4.20 18.24
N HIS A 167 12.77 -3.93 18.98
CA HIS A 167 12.67 -4.20 20.40
C HIS A 167 12.55 -5.70 20.70
N GLU A 168 12.98 -6.12 21.89
CA GLU A 168 12.95 -7.53 22.27
C GLU A 168 11.53 -8.14 22.27
N TRP A 169 10.51 -7.36 22.62
CA TRP A 169 9.11 -7.79 22.58
C TRP A 169 8.55 -7.91 21.15
N GLN A 170 9.27 -7.44 20.13
CA GLN A 170 8.89 -7.56 18.71
C GLN A 170 9.55 -8.75 18.01
N ARG A 171 10.29 -9.58 18.77
CA ARG A 171 11.01 -10.76 18.27
C ARG A 171 10.43 -12.03 18.89
N ASP A 172 10.48 -13.13 18.15
CA ASP A 172 10.08 -14.43 18.68
C ASP A 172 11.09 -14.88 19.76
N PRO A 173 10.69 -15.01 21.03
CA PRO A 173 11.60 -15.40 22.11
C PRO A 173 12.12 -16.83 21.94
N ASP A 174 11.42 -17.68 21.19
CA ASP A 174 11.76 -19.09 20.97
C ASP A 174 12.65 -19.30 19.73
N SER A 175 12.94 -18.23 18.98
CA SER A 175 13.80 -18.30 17.81
C SER A 175 15.24 -18.68 18.19
N THR A 176 15.83 -19.58 17.40
CA THR A 176 17.24 -19.98 17.49
C THR A 176 18.18 -19.04 16.73
N GLU A 177 17.66 -18.03 16.03
CA GLU A 177 18.43 -17.06 15.26
C GLU A 177 19.07 -15.99 16.18
N THR A 178 20.19 -15.41 15.75
CA THR A 178 20.86 -14.30 16.46
C THR A 178 21.13 -13.14 15.48
N PRO A 179 20.46 -11.98 15.63
CA PRO A 179 19.42 -11.67 16.62
C PRO A 179 18.15 -12.52 16.40
N LYS A 180 17.34 -12.68 17.47
CA LYS A 180 16.10 -13.47 17.41
C LYS A 180 15.19 -12.99 16.27
N LYS A 181 14.57 -13.94 15.58
CA LYS A 181 13.72 -13.68 14.42
C LYS A 181 12.59 -12.70 14.77
N PRO A 182 12.36 -11.65 13.96
CA PRO A 182 11.25 -10.74 14.19
C PRO A 182 9.88 -11.38 13.93
N TYR A 183 8.84 -10.86 14.58
CA TYR A 183 7.46 -11.17 14.20
C TYR A 183 7.09 -10.50 12.86
N LYS A 184 6.09 -11.06 12.18
CA LYS A 184 5.59 -10.54 10.90
C LYS A 184 4.82 -9.24 11.12
N ALA A 185 5.04 -8.26 10.26
CA ALA A 185 4.25 -7.03 10.17
C ALA A 185 2.85 -7.32 9.61
N VAL A 186 1.85 -6.83 10.31
CA VAL A 186 0.43 -6.89 9.90
C VAL A 186 -0.24 -5.54 10.18
N THR A 187 -1.35 -5.30 9.50
CA THR A 187 -2.21 -4.14 9.78
C THR A 187 -2.95 -4.32 11.11
N SER A 188 -3.47 -3.22 11.66
CA SER A 188 -4.32 -3.27 12.86
C SER A 188 -5.54 -4.18 12.66
N THR A 189 -6.17 -4.09 11.49
CA THR A 189 -7.33 -4.90 11.10
C THR A 189 -6.99 -6.39 11.08
N GLU A 190 -5.89 -6.78 10.44
CA GLU A 190 -5.43 -8.18 10.40
C GLU A 190 -5.07 -8.72 11.78
N PHE A 191 -4.38 -7.90 12.61
CA PHE A 191 -4.03 -8.28 13.98
C PHE A 191 -5.28 -8.60 14.80
N TRP A 192 -6.24 -7.67 14.85
CA TRP A 192 -7.44 -7.85 15.68
C TRP A 192 -8.36 -8.93 15.15
N GLN A 193 -8.54 -9.02 13.83
CA GLN A 193 -9.29 -10.10 13.20
C GLN A 193 -8.70 -11.45 13.60
N SER A 194 -7.37 -11.62 13.48
CA SER A 194 -6.71 -12.87 13.89
C SER A 194 -6.90 -13.19 15.37
N ARG A 195 -7.00 -12.19 16.27
CA ARG A 195 -7.24 -12.42 17.70
C ARG A 195 -8.67 -12.83 17.96
N VAL A 196 -9.63 -12.12 17.39
CA VAL A 196 -11.07 -12.42 17.51
C VAL A 196 -11.38 -13.81 16.96
N ASP A 197 -10.76 -14.20 15.84
CA ASP A 197 -10.96 -15.50 15.22
C ASP A 197 -10.51 -16.66 16.10
N ARG A 198 -9.40 -16.48 16.83
CA ARG A 198 -8.82 -17.48 17.76
C ARG A 198 -9.61 -17.63 19.06
N LEU A 199 -10.58 -16.75 19.36
CA LEU A 199 -11.43 -16.92 20.52
C LEU A 199 -12.33 -18.15 20.37
N PRO A 200 -12.61 -18.88 21.47
CA PRO A 200 -13.58 -19.98 21.43
C PRO A 200 -14.98 -19.44 21.12
N ALA A 201 -15.79 -20.24 20.43
CA ALA A 201 -17.17 -19.89 20.12
C ALA A 201 -17.96 -19.62 21.42
N GLY A 202 -18.70 -18.52 21.46
CA GLY A 202 -19.50 -18.12 22.61
C GLY A 202 -19.79 -16.62 22.63
N ALA A 203 -20.54 -16.18 23.65
CA ALA A 203 -20.97 -14.79 23.79
C ALA A 203 -19.79 -13.79 23.79
N ASN A 204 -18.65 -14.16 24.36
CA ASN A 204 -17.46 -13.31 24.34
C ASN A 204 -16.95 -13.06 22.91
N LYS A 205 -16.88 -14.10 22.06
CA LYS A 205 -16.45 -13.95 20.67
C LYS A 205 -17.39 -13.03 19.89
N THR A 206 -18.70 -13.24 20.00
CA THR A 206 -19.70 -12.37 19.34
C THR A 206 -19.60 -10.91 19.81
N ASN A 207 -19.38 -10.68 21.10
CA ASN A 207 -19.16 -9.34 21.62
C ASN A 207 -17.87 -8.72 21.06
N MET A 208 -16.78 -9.49 20.97
CA MET A 208 -15.51 -9.01 20.40
C MET A 208 -15.59 -8.76 18.89
N GLU A 209 -16.35 -9.56 18.14
CA GLU A 209 -16.63 -9.32 16.71
C GLU A 209 -17.38 -7.99 16.51
N ALA A 210 -18.37 -7.70 17.36
CA ALA A 210 -19.10 -6.43 17.32
C ALA A 210 -18.17 -5.24 17.65
N LYS A 211 -17.42 -5.31 18.75
CA LYS A 211 -16.47 -4.25 19.14
C LYS A 211 -15.37 -4.06 18.11
N PHE A 212 -14.88 -5.13 17.49
CA PHE A 212 -13.90 -5.05 16.41
C PHE A 212 -14.45 -4.30 15.20
N LYS A 213 -15.69 -4.59 14.80
CA LYS A 213 -16.35 -3.86 13.72
C LYS A 213 -16.49 -2.37 14.04
N ASP A 214 -16.94 -2.04 15.24
CA ASP A 214 -17.10 -0.65 15.67
C ASP A 214 -15.75 0.07 15.73
N PHE A 215 -14.70 -0.61 16.21
CA PHE A 215 -13.33 -0.09 16.27
C PHE A 215 -12.77 0.24 14.87
N VAL A 216 -12.93 -0.66 13.89
CA VAL A 216 -12.50 -0.43 12.51
C VAL A 216 -13.24 0.76 11.91
N MET A 217 -14.54 0.86 12.14
CA MET A 217 -15.37 1.97 11.64
C MET A 217 -14.96 3.30 12.29
N ALA A 218 -14.76 3.34 13.60
CA ALA A 218 -14.35 4.52 14.35
C ALA A 218 -12.97 5.04 13.91
N LYS A 219 -11.97 4.15 13.78
CA LYS A 219 -10.64 4.52 13.25
C LYS A 219 -10.71 5.00 11.81
N SER A 220 -11.52 4.38 10.95
CA SER A 220 -11.71 4.82 9.57
C SER A 220 -12.33 6.23 9.49
N ALA A 221 -13.37 6.49 10.27
CA ALA A 221 -14.02 7.79 10.38
C ALA A 221 -13.07 8.87 10.90
N ALA A 222 -12.30 8.58 11.95
CA ALA A 222 -11.30 9.50 12.50
C ALA A 222 -10.23 9.90 11.47
N ARG A 223 -9.72 8.94 10.68
CA ARG A 223 -8.78 9.24 9.59
C ARG A 223 -9.43 10.05 8.47
N ALA A 224 -10.67 9.76 8.12
CA ALA A 224 -11.41 10.52 7.12
C ALA A 224 -11.61 11.99 7.56
N ASN A 225 -12.00 12.21 8.83
CA ASN A 225 -12.14 13.54 9.42
C ASN A 225 -10.80 14.30 9.42
N SER A 226 -9.71 13.62 9.79
CA SER A 226 -8.35 14.19 9.76
C SER A 226 -7.96 14.62 8.35
N ARG A 227 -8.22 13.78 7.33
CA ARG A 227 -7.97 14.10 5.92
C ARG A 227 -8.82 15.26 5.39
N ALA A 228 -10.02 15.43 5.95
CA ALA A 228 -10.91 16.55 5.64
C ALA A 228 -10.51 17.87 6.34
N GLY A 229 -9.44 17.88 7.14
CA GLY A 229 -8.98 19.05 7.89
C GLY A 229 -9.75 19.32 9.19
N GLY A 230 -10.55 18.36 9.66
CA GLY A 230 -11.17 18.42 10.98
C GLY A 230 -10.14 18.25 12.11
N ALA A 231 -10.55 18.55 13.34
CA ALA A 231 -9.79 18.18 14.53
C ALA A 231 -9.76 16.64 14.62
N GLY A 232 -8.79 16.02 13.96
CA GLY A 232 -8.64 14.58 13.92
C GLY A 232 -8.34 13.98 15.28
N CYS A 233 -8.74 12.74 15.50
CA CYS A 233 -8.38 12.05 16.72
C CYS A 233 -6.86 11.78 16.77
N ASN A 234 -6.18 12.38 17.73
CA ASN A 234 -4.74 12.19 18.00
C ASN A 234 -4.38 10.74 18.38
N ASN A 235 -5.35 9.95 18.83
CA ASN A 235 -5.18 8.53 19.19
C ASN A 235 -5.41 7.58 18.00
N VAL A 236 -5.14 8.04 16.78
CA VAL A 236 -5.26 7.23 15.56
C VAL A 236 -4.10 7.56 14.63
N HIS A 237 -3.38 6.54 14.18
CA HIS A 237 -2.35 6.70 13.17
C HIS A 237 -2.95 7.16 11.84
N PRO A 238 -2.29 8.07 11.11
CA PRO A 238 -2.79 8.55 9.82
C PRO A 238 -2.82 7.46 8.74
N SER A 239 -2.02 6.41 8.89
CA SER A 239 -1.98 5.22 8.03
C SER A 239 -2.29 3.93 8.82
N GLU A 240 -2.45 2.81 8.10
CA GLU A 240 -2.50 1.45 8.69
C GLU A 240 -1.26 0.61 8.39
N THR A 241 -0.41 1.09 7.49
CA THR A 241 0.61 0.29 6.81
C THR A 241 2.00 0.88 6.92
N SER A 242 2.20 1.93 7.71
CA SER A 242 3.52 2.53 7.88
C SER A 242 3.77 3.00 9.30
N GLY A 243 5.05 3.10 9.64
CA GLY A 243 5.49 3.74 10.87
C GLY A 243 5.00 3.01 12.11
N CYS A 244 4.42 3.79 13.03
CA CYS A 244 3.86 3.29 14.28
C CYS A 244 2.52 2.56 14.13
N ALA A 245 1.89 2.60 12.96
CA ALA A 245 0.64 1.90 12.70
C ALA A 245 0.79 0.37 12.58
N ILE A 246 2.01 -0.09 12.34
CA ILE A 246 2.33 -1.50 12.14
C ILE A 246 2.13 -2.28 13.43
N HIS A 247 1.35 -3.36 13.32
CA HIS A 247 1.18 -4.35 14.37
C HIS A 247 2.07 -5.56 14.07
N PHE A 248 2.42 -6.32 15.09
CA PHE A 248 3.19 -7.55 14.98
C PHE A 248 2.28 -8.75 15.20
N GLU A 249 2.31 -9.72 14.28
CA GLU A 249 1.58 -10.98 14.41
C GLU A 249 2.25 -11.86 15.47
N ILE A 250 1.76 -11.75 16.71
CA ILE A 250 2.28 -12.50 17.85
C ILE A 250 1.47 -13.80 18.03
N PRO A 251 2.11 -14.98 17.95
CA PRO A 251 1.45 -16.25 18.22
C PRO A 251 0.91 -16.34 19.66
N GLN A 252 -0.10 -17.18 19.88
CA GLN A 252 -0.71 -17.33 21.21
C GLN A 252 0.30 -17.90 22.22
N GLY A 253 0.29 -17.34 23.43
CA GLY A 253 1.04 -17.88 24.57
C GLY A 253 2.54 -17.60 24.53
N LYS A 254 3.01 -16.70 23.66
CA LYS A 254 4.43 -16.31 23.62
C LYS A 254 4.82 -15.59 24.91
N ARG A 255 5.99 -15.96 25.44
CA ARG A 255 6.51 -15.46 26.71
C ARG A 255 7.99 -15.12 26.57
N HIS A 256 8.37 -13.94 27.01
CA HIS A 256 9.73 -13.44 26.95
C HIS A 256 10.40 -13.58 28.31
N PRO A 257 11.70 -13.92 28.40
CA PRO A 257 12.43 -13.88 29.66
C PRO A 257 12.37 -12.47 30.29
N ASP A 258 12.19 -12.40 31.61
CA ASP A 258 12.33 -11.13 32.32
C ASP A 258 13.83 -10.75 32.39
N PRO A 259 14.25 -9.58 31.87
CA PRO A 259 15.64 -9.14 31.91
C PRO A 259 16.16 -8.85 33.33
N ASP A 260 15.29 -8.51 34.30
CA ASP A 260 15.72 -8.19 35.66
C ASP A 260 15.59 -9.39 36.62
N ASN A 261 14.74 -10.37 36.29
CA ASN A 261 14.45 -11.52 37.15
C ASN A 261 14.67 -12.84 36.38
N PRO A 262 15.91 -13.38 36.40
CA PRO A 262 16.25 -14.62 35.70
C PRO A 262 15.46 -15.81 36.28
N GLY A 263 14.35 -16.16 35.63
CA GLY A 263 13.43 -17.21 36.09
C GLY A 263 11.96 -16.85 35.82
N ASP A 264 11.66 -15.56 35.71
CA ASP A 264 10.33 -15.07 35.37
C ASP A 264 10.18 -14.88 33.87
N VAL A 265 8.92 -14.94 33.42
CA VAL A 265 8.56 -14.67 32.03
C VAL A 265 7.45 -13.62 31.93
N LEU A 266 7.57 -12.75 30.94
CA LEU A 266 6.66 -11.65 30.67
C LEU A 266 5.93 -11.87 29.34
N THR A 267 4.70 -11.38 29.25
CA THR A 267 4.03 -11.21 27.97
C THR A 267 4.73 -10.12 27.15
N THR A 268 4.46 -10.04 25.84
CA THR A 268 4.88 -8.90 25.00
C THR A 268 4.50 -7.57 25.64
N SER A 269 3.26 -7.45 26.11
CA SER A 269 2.77 -6.25 26.77
C SER A 269 3.48 -5.96 28.09
N GLY A 270 3.80 -7.00 28.88
CA GLY A 270 4.56 -6.90 30.12
C GLY A 270 5.99 -6.43 29.91
N LEU A 271 6.69 -6.98 28.92
CA LEU A 271 8.06 -6.57 28.59
C LEU A 271 8.10 -5.13 28.06
N CYS A 272 7.16 -4.76 27.18
CA CYS A 272 7.03 -3.37 26.71
C CYS A 272 6.66 -2.41 27.86
N ALA A 273 5.78 -2.81 28.79
CA ALA A 273 5.42 -1.99 29.94
C ALA A 273 6.61 -1.78 30.90
N LYS A 274 7.44 -2.80 31.07
CA LYS A 274 8.66 -2.74 31.88
C LYS A 274 9.71 -1.82 31.27
N ASP A 275 9.89 -1.89 29.96
CA ASP A 275 10.71 -0.94 29.19
C ASP A 275 10.20 0.51 29.27
N PHE A 276 8.92 0.72 29.59
CA PHE A 276 8.28 2.03 29.65
C PHE A 276 8.61 2.83 30.93
N GLY A 277 9.90 3.07 31.16
CA GLY A 277 10.42 3.79 32.31
C GLY A 277 10.15 5.30 32.31
N HIS A 278 10.56 5.96 33.41
CA HIS A 278 10.35 7.39 33.64
C HIS A 278 10.90 8.28 32.52
N ALA A 279 12.11 8.01 32.03
CA ALA A 279 12.74 8.83 30.98
C ALA A 279 11.92 8.85 29.67
N LYS A 280 11.35 7.72 29.27
CA LYS A 280 10.50 7.61 28.07
C LYS A 280 9.17 8.35 28.26
N LYS A 281 8.56 8.23 29.44
CA LYS A 281 7.35 8.99 29.80
C LYS A 281 7.58 10.50 29.74
N MET A 282 8.69 10.97 30.31
CA MET A 282 9.08 12.39 30.25
C MET A 282 9.32 12.87 28.82
N ARG A 283 9.93 12.05 27.95
CA ARG A 283 10.12 12.38 26.54
C ARG A 283 8.77 12.53 25.82
N ILE A 284 7.83 11.61 26.06
CA ILE A 284 6.48 11.66 25.47
C ILE A 284 5.76 12.93 25.92
N ASP A 285 5.72 13.18 27.22
CA ASP A 285 5.10 14.38 27.80
C ASP A 285 5.68 15.66 27.19
N ALA A 286 7.00 15.77 27.08
CA ALA A 286 7.67 16.94 26.50
C ALA A 286 7.34 17.14 25.02
N VAL A 287 7.34 16.07 24.22
CA VAL A 287 6.99 16.14 22.80
C VAL A 287 5.53 16.52 22.61
N TRP A 288 4.62 15.94 23.40
CA TRP A 288 3.20 16.24 23.30
C TRP A 288 2.86 17.65 23.79
N SER A 289 3.49 18.13 24.86
CA SER A 289 3.34 19.52 25.28
C SER A 289 3.81 20.51 24.21
N ALA A 290 4.89 20.19 23.49
CA ALA A 290 5.34 20.99 22.37
C ALA A 290 4.37 20.95 21.18
N ARG A 291 3.73 19.79 20.90
CA ARG A 291 2.76 19.61 19.80
C ARG A 291 1.44 20.32 20.06
N THR A 292 0.92 20.26 21.29
CA THR A 292 -0.43 20.75 21.63
C THR A 292 -0.42 22.13 22.29
N GLY A 293 0.74 22.60 22.74
CA GLY A 293 0.85 23.78 23.60
C GLY A 293 0.27 23.59 25.00
N THR A 294 -0.10 22.35 25.37
CA THR A 294 -0.71 22.02 26.67
C THR A 294 0.31 21.35 27.58
N PRO A 295 0.51 21.82 28.82
CA PRO A 295 1.42 21.19 29.77
C PRO A 295 1.02 19.74 30.09
N ALA A 296 2.01 18.87 30.25
CA ALA A 296 1.79 17.53 30.76
C ALA A 296 1.28 17.60 32.20
N VAL A 297 0.26 16.78 32.49
CA VAL A 297 -0.32 16.68 33.83
C VAL A 297 0.28 15.47 34.53
N ALA A 298 0.72 15.65 35.78
CA ALA A 298 1.28 14.57 36.56
C ALA A 298 0.21 13.50 36.84
N GLY A 299 0.58 12.23 36.73
CA GLY A 299 -0.32 11.09 37.00
C GLY A 299 -1.24 10.69 35.84
N THR A 300 -1.21 11.38 34.71
CA THR A 300 -2.05 11.05 33.55
C THR A 300 -1.67 9.71 32.90
N SER A 301 -2.65 8.94 32.42
CA SER A 301 -2.41 7.74 31.61
C SER A 301 -1.72 8.09 30.29
N ARG A 302 -0.96 7.14 29.77
CA ARG A 302 -0.29 7.23 28.47
C ARG A 302 -0.79 6.05 27.65
N ASN A 303 -1.56 6.36 26.61
CA ASN A 303 -2.31 5.40 25.82
C ASN A 303 -1.55 5.09 24.55
N HIS A 304 -1.45 3.80 24.24
CA HIS A 304 -0.72 3.31 23.09
C HIS A 304 -1.67 3.23 21.89
N ILE A 305 -1.44 4.01 20.84
CA ILE A 305 -2.24 3.99 19.60
C ILE A 305 -2.18 2.61 18.92
N THR A 306 -0.97 2.03 18.86
CA THR A 306 -0.75 0.61 18.60
C THR A 306 -0.44 -0.03 19.94
N PRO A 307 -1.29 -0.95 20.43
CA PRO A 307 -1.22 -1.45 21.79
C PRO A 307 0.04 -2.28 22.04
N LYS A 308 0.46 -2.35 23.31
CA LYS A 308 1.68 -3.08 23.70
C LYS A 308 1.60 -4.57 23.35
N GLN A 309 0.42 -5.17 23.47
CA GLN A 309 0.20 -6.58 23.11
C GLN A 309 0.30 -6.85 21.60
N ALA A 310 0.29 -5.80 20.76
CA ALA A 310 0.52 -5.88 19.32
C ALA A 310 1.94 -5.48 18.93
N GLY A 311 2.85 -5.35 19.89
CA GLY A 311 4.24 -4.94 19.65
C GLY A 311 4.45 -3.43 19.51
N GLY A 312 3.48 -2.61 19.90
CA GLY A 312 3.62 -1.15 19.93
C GLY A 312 4.79 -0.71 20.82
N CYS A 313 5.55 0.29 20.35
CA CYS A 313 6.70 0.81 21.08
C CYS A 313 6.34 2.02 21.97
N ASN A 314 7.27 2.39 22.85
CA ASN A 314 7.15 3.49 23.81
C ASN A 314 7.65 4.83 23.23
N ASP A 315 7.27 5.15 21.99
CA ASP A 315 7.67 6.37 21.28
C ASP A 315 6.55 7.43 21.27
N PRO A 316 6.85 8.75 21.30
CA PRO A 316 5.84 9.81 21.20
C PRO A 316 4.97 9.77 19.93
N ASN A 317 5.38 9.04 18.90
CA ASN A 317 4.57 8.79 17.71
C ASN A 317 3.55 7.67 17.90
N ASN A 318 3.71 6.80 18.91
CA ASN A 318 2.80 5.71 19.22
C ASN A 318 2.04 5.88 20.54
N VAL A 319 2.44 6.83 21.38
CA VAL A 319 1.87 6.99 22.72
C VAL A 319 1.34 8.41 22.90
N VAL A 320 0.10 8.52 23.37
CA VAL A 320 -0.62 9.79 23.60
C VAL A 320 -0.97 9.93 25.09
N PRO A 321 -0.64 11.04 25.75
CA PRO A 321 -1.17 11.33 27.08
C PRO A 321 -2.70 11.50 27.05
N GLU A 322 -3.42 10.89 27.99
CA GLU A 322 -4.89 10.93 28.08
C GLU A 322 -5.47 12.34 27.97
N ASN A 323 -4.87 13.29 28.71
CA ASN A 323 -5.31 14.68 28.77
C ASN A 323 -5.05 15.45 27.46
N MET A 324 -4.43 14.81 26.47
CA MET A 324 -4.11 15.36 25.15
C MET A 324 -4.75 14.54 24.02
N MET A 325 -5.61 13.56 24.34
CA MET A 325 -6.46 12.89 23.37
C MET A 325 -7.53 13.87 22.83
N GLY A 326 -7.68 13.88 21.50
CA GLY A 326 -8.45 14.90 20.78
C GLY A 326 -9.96 14.64 20.76
N GLY A 327 -10.66 14.95 21.86
CA GLY A 327 -12.13 14.96 21.89
C GLY A 327 -12.79 13.60 22.14
N PRO A 328 -14.14 13.55 22.20
CA PRO A 328 -14.89 12.36 22.59
C PRO A 328 -14.73 11.19 21.60
N GLU A 329 -14.53 11.45 20.31
CA GLU A 329 -14.26 10.38 19.33
C GLU A 329 -12.97 9.61 19.63
N CYS A 330 -11.97 10.25 20.26
CA CYS A 330 -10.76 9.54 20.69
C CYS A 330 -11.00 8.63 21.87
N GLN A 331 -11.88 9.05 22.79
CA GLN A 331 -12.22 8.24 23.94
C GLN A 331 -12.94 6.97 23.50
N GLU A 332 -13.89 7.08 22.57
CA GLU A 332 -14.59 5.91 22.02
C GLU A 332 -13.60 4.91 21.39
N ILE A 333 -12.62 5.40 20.63
CA ILE A 333 -11.59 4.54 20.02
C ILE A 333 -10.69 3.89 21.09
N GLU A 334 -10.31 4.64 22.13
CA GLU A 334 -9.51 4.12 23.25
C GLU A 334 -10.27 3.06 24.05
N ASP A 335 -11.56 3.29 24.32
CA ASP A 335 -12.42 2.36 25.05
C ASP A 335 -12.63 1.07 24.25
N LEU A 336 -12.91 1.17 22.95
CA LEU A 336 -13.01 0.03 22.04
C LEU A 336 -11.70 -0.75 21.95
N GLN A 337 -10.56 -0.05 21.89
CA GLN A 337 -9.26 -0.72 21.90
C GLN A 337 -9.02 -1.44 23.22
N SER A 338 -9.25 -0.77 24.34
CA SER A 338 -9.10 -1.34 25.69
C SER A 338 -9.96 -2.59 25.87
N ASP A 339 -11.20 -2.54 25.38
CA ASP A 339 -12.11 -3.68 25.38
C ASP A 339 -11.59 -4.86 24.55
N LEU A 340 -11.03 -4.61 23.37
CA LEU A 340 -10.39 -5.64 22.56
C LEU A 340 -9.13 -6.19 23.25
N GLU A 341 -8.33 -5.35 23.90
CA GLU A 341 -7.16 -5.77 24.68
C GLU A 341 -7.54 -6.71 25.82
N VAL A 342 -8.53 -6.32 26.62
CA VAL A 342 -9.01 -7.13 27.74
C VAL A 342 -9.70 -8.41 27.25
N GLY A 343 -10.57 -8.30 26.25
CA GLY A 343 -11.37 -9.41 25.74
C GLY A 343 -10.55 -10.47 24.98
N THR A 344 -9.35 -10.11 24.51
CA THR A 344 -8.40 -11.03 23.85
C THR A 344 -7.20 -11.41 24.73
N ASN A 345 -7.18 -11.00 26.00
CA ASN A 345 -6.04 -11.21 26.90
C ASN A 345 -5.74 -12.70 27.16
N SER A 346 -6.73 -13.60 27.02
CA SER A 346 -6.53 -15.05 27.12
C SER A 346 -5.63 -15.64 26.03
N LEU A 347 -5.39 -14.87 24.95
CA LEU A 347 -4.52 -15.25 23.85
C LEU A 347 -3.10 -14.68 23.98
N VAL A 348 -2.88 -13.75 24.92
CA VAL A 348 -1.58 -13.10 25.16
C VAL A 348 -0.64 -14.08 25.82
#